data_AF-A0A8J3M8G3-F1
#
_entry.id   AF-A0A8J3M8G3-F1
#
_cell.length_a   1.000
_cell.length_b   1.000
_cell.length_c   1.000
_cell.angle_alpha   90.00
_cell.angle_beta   90.00
_cell.angle_gamma   90.00
#
_symmetry.space_group_name_H-M   'P 1'
#
loop_
_entity.id
_entity.type
_entity.pdbx_description
1 polymer ?
#
loop_
_entity_poly.entity_id
_entity_poly.type
_entity_poly.pdbx_seq_one_letter_code
_entity_poly.pdbx_strand_id
1 'polypeptide(L)'
;MDSLTSFLLGGATVLALAQARSRLTGFAAQRPEDYAASQPQFDLRRHLNGEIDCEGAIFGPTGRVTSRFTGDFLARWDGNHGTMREHFRFDSGAEQRREWQLTLGNGNRFEATAPDVVGTGRGTVSGPAVQLAYRLRLPKDAGGHVVSVNDWMYLAPNGHIVNRSEFRKFGIRVAELIATMRPRVPA
;
A
#
# COMPACT_ATOMS: atom_id res chain seq x y z
N MET A 1 -35.64 25.11 19.96
CA MET A 1 -34.97 24.03 19.22
C MET A 1 -35.86 22.81 19.35
N ASP A 2 -36.50 22.44 18.25
CA ASP A 2 -37.49 21.37 18.26
C ASP A 2 -36.77 20.03 18.29
N SER A 3 -37.38 18.99 18.85
CA SER A 3 -36.74 17.69 19.08
C SER A 3 -36.04 17.11 17.85
N LEU A 4 -36.56 17.39 16.65
CA LEU A 4 -35.94 17.04 15.37
C LEU A 4 -34.59 17.73 15.14
N THR A 5 -34.47 19.03 15.46
CA THR A 5 -33.21 19.77 15.33
C THR A 5 -32.13 19.24 16.27
N SER A 6 -32.49 18.93 17.52
CA SER A 6 -31.58 18.34 18.50
C SER A 6 -31.14 16.93 18.10
N PHE A 7 -32.04 16.13 17.54
CA PHE A 7 -31.73 14.78 17.03
C PHE A 7 -30.79 14.83 15.82
N LEU A 8 -31.06 15.72 14.86
CA LEU A 8 -30.20 15.92 13.69
C LEU A 8 -28.81 16.44 14.08
N LEU A 9 -28.74 17.39 15.02
CA LEU A 9 -27.47 17.93 15.51
C LEU A 9 -26.66 16.84 16.23
N GLY A 10 -27.30 16.06 17.10
CA GLY A 10 -26.66 14.92 17.77
C GLY A 10 -26.15 13.87 16.79
N GLY A 11 -26.94 13.52 15.77
CA GLY A 11 -26.53 12.61 14.69
C GLY A 11 -25.33 13.15 13.90
N ALA A 12 -25.35 14.43 13.54
CA ALA A 12 -24.23 15.08 12.86
C ALA A 12 -22.95 15.10 13.72
N THR A 13 -23.08 15.37 15.02
CA THR A 13 -21.95 15.32 15.96
C THR A 13 -21.36 13.91 16.06
N VAL A 14 -22.20 12.87 16.17
CA VAL A 14 -21.73 11.47 16.21
C VAL A 14 -21.02 11.10 14.90
N LEU A 15 -21.57 11.48 13.75
CA LEU A 15 -20.92 11.25 12.44
C LEU A 15 -19.59 11.99 12.34
N ALA A 16 -19.52 13.24 12.79
CA ALA A 16 -18.28 14.02 12.80
C ALA A 16 -17.22 13.37 13.70
N LEU A 17 -17.60 12.90 14.90
CA LEU A 17 -16.70 12.20 15.82
C LEU A 17 -16.22 10.86 15.24
N ALA A 18 -17.11 10.08 14.61
CA ALA A 18 -16.76 8.83 13.94
C ALA A 18 -15.76 9.07 12.78
N GLN A 19 -16.00 10.12 11.99
CA GLN A 19 -15.11 10.52 10.90
C GLN A 19 -13.76 11.04 11.42
N ALA A 20 -13.76 11.81 12.50
CA ALA A 20 -12.55 12.30 13.15
C ALA A 20 -11.72 11.13 13.71
N ARG A 21 -12.33 10.20 14.43
CA ARG A 21 -11.67 8.97 14.91
C ARG A 21 -11.01 8.20 13.78
N SER A 22 -11.74 7.97 12.68
CA SER A 22 -11.21 7.27 11.50
C SER A 22 -9.97 7.95 10.91
N ARG A 23 -9.91 9.28 10.94
CA ARG A 23 -8.79 10.08 10.41
C ARG A 23 -7.62 10.23 11.39
N LEU A 24 -7.86 10.18 12.69
CA LEU A 24 -6.86 10.48 13.71
C LEU A 24 -6.21 9.23 14.32
N THR A 25 -6.92 8.10 14.35
CA THR A 25 -6.44 6.89 15.04
C THR A 25 -6.49 5.64 14.15
N GLY A 26 -6.76 5.81 12.86
CA GLY A 26 -6.83 4.72 11.89
C GLY A 26 -5.51 4.48 11.15
N PHE A 27 -5.47 3.43 10.33
CA PHE A 27 -4.30 3.12 9.49
C PHE A 27 -3.90 4.30 8.58
N ALA A 28 -4.88 5.05 8.07
CA ALA A 28 -4.65 6.24 7.26
C ALA A 28 -4.06 7.44 8.03
N ALA A 29 -4.00 7.40 9.37
CA ALA A 29 -3.45 8.46 10.19
C ALA A 29 -1.93 8.41 10.33
N GLN A 30 -1.31 7.27 9.98
CA GLN A 30 0.13 7.06 10.07
C GLN A 30 0.89 8.04 9.20
N ARG A 31 2.06 8.47 9.70
CA ARG A 31 2.97 9.40 9.02
C ARG A 31 4.38 8.82 8.97
N PRO A 32 5.16 9.07 7.90
CA PRO A 32 6.54 8.58 7.85
C PRO A 32 7.37 9.03 9.05
N GLU A 33 7.11 10.24 9.55
CA GLU A 33 7.77 10.80 10.72
C GLU A 33 7.63 9.95 11.99
N ASP A 34 6.54 9.18 12.13
CA ASP A 34 6.29 8.31 13.29
C ASP A 34 7.37 7.22 13.45
N TYR A 35 8.09 6.91 12.36
CA TYR A 35 9.11 5.85 12.31
C TYR A 35 10.54 6.37 12.19
N ALA A 36 10.75 7.68 12.11
CA ALA A 36 12.05 8.27 11.73
C ALA A 36 13.21 7.88 12.68
N ALA A 37 12.92 7.74 13.98
CA ALA A 37 13.91 7.38 15.00
C ALA A 37 14.13 5.87 15.14
N SER A 38 13.36 5.04 14.43
CA SER A 38 13.35 3.59 14.60
C SER A 38 14.41 2.89 13.75
N GLN A 39 14.86 1.73 14.21
CA GLN A 39 15.81 0.85 13.53
C GLN A 39 15.17 -0.53 13.30
N PRO A 40 15.61 -1.31 12.29
CA PRO A 40 16.62 -0.98 11.28
C PRO A 40 16.15 0.06 10.24
N GLN A 41 17.06 0.65 9.49
CA GLN A 41 16.72 1.52 8.35
C GLN A 41 16.35 0.71 7.11
N PHE A 42 15.25 1.05 6.46
CA PHE A 42 14.85 0.50 5.18
C PHE A 42 15.64 1.20 4.05
N ASP A 43 16.48 0.46 3.33
CA ASP A 43 17.06 0.90 2.05
C ASP A 43 16.36 0.19 0.88
N LEU A 44 15.73 0.96 -0.02
CA LEU A 44 15.02 0.43 -1.19
C LEU A 44 15.92 -0.40 -2.11
N ARG A 45 17.17 0.03 -2.33
CA ARG A 45 18.13 -0.64 -3.23
C ARG A 45 18.66 -1.94 -2.65
N ARG A 46 18.55 -2.11 -1.33
CA ARG A 46 18.97 -3.32 -0.62
C ARG A 46 17.81 -4.29 -0.45
N HIS A 47 16.69 -3.81 0.07
CA HIS A 47 15.59 -4.66 0.53
C HIS A 47 14.56 -4.96 -0.57
N LEU A 48 14.45 -4.11 -1.60
CA LEU A 48 13.68 -4.37 -2.81
C LEU A 48 14.64 -4.58 -4.00
N ASN A 49 15.46 -5.62 -3.93
CA ASN A 49 16.42 -5.95 -4.98
C ASN A 49 16.63 -7.48 -5.10
N GLY A 50 16.84 -7.96 -6.32
CA GLY A 50 16.94 -9.38 -6.63
C GLY A 50 15.59 -10.06 -6.81
N GLU A 51 15.60 -11.39 -6.68
CA GLU A 51 14.39 -12.22 -6.70
C GLU A 51 13.72 -12.22 -5.34
N ILE A 52 12.42 -11.93 -5.30
CA ILE A 52 11.63 -11.75 -4.09
C ILE A 52 10.36 -12.59 -4.24
N ASP A 53 10.12 -13.45 -3.25
CA ASP A 53 8.86 -14.16 -3.12
C ASP A 53 7.88 -13.28 -2.33
N CYS A 54 6.68 -13.14 -2.87
CA CYS A 54 5.58 -12.40 -2.27
C CYS A 54 4.38 -13.32 -2.08
N GLU A 55 3.68 -13.19 -0.97
CA GLU A 55 2.43 -13.91 -0.74
C GLU A 55 1.50 -13.10 0.16
N GLY A 56 0.20 -13.22 -0.04
CA GLY A 56 -0.73 -12.37 0.69
C GLY A 56 -2.20 -12.65 0.44
N ALA A 57 -3.02 -11.76 0.99
CA ALA A 57 -4.47 -11.79 0.88
C ALA A 57 -5.02 -10.38 0.65
N ILE A 58 -6.09 -10.34 -0.14
CA ILE A 58 -6.91 -9.15 -0.36
C ILE A 58 -8.19 -9.31 0.46
N PHE A 59 -8.54 -8.26 1.18
CA PHE A 59 -9.73 -8.16 2.00
C PHE A 59 -10.70 -7.17 1.38
N GLY A 60 -11.97 -7.57 1.27
CA GLY A 60 -13.04 -6.71 0.80
C GLY A 60 -13.44 -5.64 1.82
N PRO A 61 -14.44 -4.80 1.49
CA PRO A 61 -14.86 -3.68 2.35
C PRO A 61 -15.43 -4.14 3.71
N THR A 62 -15.89 -5.39 3.80
CA THR A 62 -16.40 -6.01 5.03
C THR A 62 -15.30 -6.63 5.89
N GLY A 63 -14.04 -6.56 5.47
CA GLY A 63 -12.90 -7.15 6.18
C GLY A 63 -12.75 -8.67 5.99
N ARG A 64 -13.56 -9.29 5.14
CA ARG A 64 -13.41 -10.71 4.78
C ARG A 64 -12.39 -10.86 3.65
N VAL A 65 -11.60 -11.93 3.69
CA VAL A 65 -10.70 -12.31 2.58
C VAL A 65 -11.55 -12.57 1.33
N THR A 66 -11.19 -11.91 0.22
CA THR A 66 -11.84 -12.07 -1.08
C THR A 66 -10.95 -12.78 -2.10
N SER A 67 -9.62 -12.74 -1.91
CA SER A 67 -8.68 -13.50 -2.73
C SER A 67 -7.34 -13.64 -1.99
N ARG A 68 -6.60 -14.69 -2.32
CA ARG A 68 -5.22 -14.92 -1.87
C ARG A 68 -4.32 -15.02 -3.08
N PHE A 69 -3.05 -14.68 -2.91
CA PHE A 69 -2.11 -14.69 -4.03
C PHE A 69 -0.70 -15.08 -3.60
N THR A 70 0.06 -15.56 -4.58
CA THR A 70 1.52 -15.58 -4.57
C THR A 70 2.04 -14.64 -5.66
N GLY A 71 3.31 -14.23 -5.54
CA GLY A 71 3.96 -13.31 -6.44
C GLY A 71 5.44 -13.64 -6.61
N ASP A 72 5.89 -13.67 -7.86
CA ASP A 72 7.31 -13.72 -8.20
C ASP A 72 7.75 -12.32 -8.60
N PHE A 73 8.61 -11.69 -7.80
CA PHE A 73 9.10 -10.35 -8.09
C PHE A 73 10.58 -10.39 -8.46
N LEU A 74 10.96 -9.54 -9.42
CA LEU A 74 12.35 -9.28 -9.77
C LEU A 74 12.59 -7.78 -9.74
N ALA A 75 13.33 -7.33 -8.74
CA ALA A 75 13.75 -5.94 -8.61
C ALA A 75 15.21 -5.78 -9.00
N ARG A 76 15.53 -4.71 -9.74
CA ARG A 76 16.90 -4.33 -10.13
C ARG A 76 17.07 -2.84 -9.98
N TRP A 77 18.27 -2.43 -9.56
CA TRP A 77 18.63 -1.03 -9.39
C TRP A 77 19.86 -0.67 -10.20
N ASP A 78 19.82 0.48 -10.85
CA ASP A 78 20.93 1.18 -11.48
C ASP A 78 21.02 2.59 -10.88
N GLY A 79 21.95 2.78 -9.95
CA GLY A 79 22.09 4.01 -9.17
C GLY A 79 20.79 4.39 -8.44
N ASN A 80 20.12 5.43 -8.95
CA ASN A 80 18.87 5.97 -8.39
C ASN A 80 17.61 5.46 -9.09
N HIS A 81 17.74 4.65 -10.14
CA HIS A 81 16.60 4.11 -10.88
C HIS A 81 16.43 2.63 -10.57
N GLY A 82 15.22 2.23 -10.20
CA GLY A 82 14.86 0.85 -9.91
C GLY A 82 13.74 0.38 -10.83
N THR A 83 13.82 -0.86 -11.31
CA THR A 83 12.71 -1.52 -11.98
C THR A 83 12.30 -2.74 -11.17
N MET A 84 11.02 -2.84 -10.82
CA MET A 84 10.47 -4.00 -10.12
C MET A 84 9.36 -4.63 -10.95
N ARG A 85 9.64 -5.83 -11.45
CA ARG A 85 8.70 -6.65 -12.22
C ARG A 85 7.99 -7.59 -11.27
N GLU A 86 6.68 -7.47 -11.19
CA GLU A 86 5.82 -8.25 -10.33
C GLU A 86 4.96 -9.18 -11.19
N HIS A 87 4.94 -10.48 -10.85
CA HIS A 87 4.02 -11.45 -11.44
C HIS A 87 3.21 -12.13 -10.34
N PHE A 88 1.96 -11.71 -10.21
CA PHE A 88 0.99 -12.25 -9.25
C PHE A 88 0.20 -13.42 -9.84
N ARG A 89 -0.06 -14.43 -9.01
CA ARG A 89 -1.00 -15.52 -9.27
C ARG A 89 -2.02 -15.59 -8.14
N PHE A 90 -3.29 -15.47 -8.49
CA PHE A 90 -4.40 -15.47 -7.54
C PHE A 90 -4.98 -16.88 -7.38
N ASP A 91 -5.62 -17.13 -6.24
CA ASP A 91 -6.31 -18.39 -5.96
C ASP A 91 -7.53 -18.66 -6.85
N SER A 92 -8.01 -17.63 -7.57
CA SER A 92 -8.98 -17.76 -8.65
C SER A 92 -8.40 -18.33 -9.95
N GLY A 93 -7.07 -18.47 -10.06
CA GLY A 93 -6.35 -18.80 -11.28
C GLY A 93 -6.04 -17.59 -12.17
N ALA A 94 -6.48 -16.38 -11.79
CA ALA A 94 -6.09 -15.16 -12.50
C ALA A 94 -4.59 -14.87 -12.30
N GLU A 95 -3.98 -14.25 -13.30
CA GLU A 95 -2.61 -13.75 -13.22
C GLU A 95 -2.57 -12.25 -13.52
N GLN A 96 -1.69 -11.53 -12.83
CA GLN A 96 -1.46 -10.12 -13.08
C GLN A 96 0.03 -9.83 -13.14
N ARG A 97 0.43 -9.01 -14.11
CA ARG A 97 1.80 -8.50 -14.22
C ARG A 97 1.78 -6.99 -14.03
N ARG A 98 2.72 -6.48 -13.23
CA ARG A 98 2.97 -5.05 -13.08
C ARG A 98 4.47 -4.82 -13.15
N GLU A 99 4.86 -3.70 -13.75
CA GLU A 99 6.23 -3.26 -13.75
C GLU A 99 6.29 -1.85 -13.19
N TRP A 100 6.93 -1.72 -12.04
CA TRP A 100 7.20 -0.44 -11.41
C TRP A 100 8.52 0.12 -11.91
N GLN A 101 8.51 1.41 -12.20
CA GLN A 101 9.70 2.23 -12.36
C GLN A 101 9.80 3.14 -11.14
N LEU A 102 10.87 2.96 -10.36
CA LEU A 102 11.17 3.67 -9.13
C LEU A 102 12.31 4.65 -9.39
N THR A 103 12.17 5.90 -8.94
CA THR A 103 13.25 6.89 -9.03
C THR A 103 13.49 7.51 -7.67
N LEU A 104 14.67 7.30 -7.10
CA LEU A 104 15.07 7.94 -5.85
C LEU A 104 15.23 9.44 -6.09
N GLY A 105 14.58 10.24 -5.24
CA GLY A 105 14.74 11.68 -5.22
C GLY A 105 15.70 12.13 -4.12
N ASN A 106 15.60 13.40 -3.77
CA ASN A 106 16.40 13.96 -2.68
C ASN A 106 15.88 13.51 -1.30
N GLY A 107 16.81 13.33 -0.37
CA GLY A 107 16.50 12.94 1.01
C GLY A 107 15.90 11.54 1.07
N ASN A 108 14.70 11.42 1.64
CA ASN A 108 14.04 10.16 1.87
C ASN A 108 12.83 9.92 0.95
N ARG A 109 12.72 10.68 -0.15
CA ARG A 109 11.59 10.62 -1.09
C ARG A 109 11.95 9.87 -2.35
N PHE A 110 10.95 9.24 -2.96
CA PHE A 110 11.08 8.62 -4.28
C PHE A 110 9.77 8.73 -5.06
N GLU A 111 9.86 8.55 -6.36
CA GLU A 111 8.72 8.49 -7.26
C GLU A 111 8.53 7.06 -7.78
N ALA A 112 7.28 6.68 -8.03
CA ALA A 112 6.94 5.37 -8.57
C ALA A 112 5.92 5.50 -9.70
N THR A 113 6.18 4.89 -10.84
CA THR A 113 5.25 4.84 -11.97
C THR A 113 5.08 3.41 -12.45
N ALA A 114 3.91 3.11 -13.04
CA ALA A 114 3.61 1.85 -13.70
C ALA A 114 2.50 2.08 -14.74
N PRO A 115 2.30 1.19 -15.72
CA PRO A 115 1.30 1.39 -16.77
C PRO A 115 -0.14 1.56 -16.27
N ASP A 116 -0.48 0.96 -15.14
CA ASP A 116 -1.80 1.02 -14.51
C ASP A 116 -1.91 2.12 -13.42
N VAL A 117 -0.86 2.91 -13.22
CA VAL A 117 -0.82 4.02 -12.27
C VAL A 117 -1.18 5.33 -12.98
N VAL A 118 -2.19 6.03 -12.48
CA VAL A 118 -2.66 7.28 -13.07
C VAL A 118 -1.90 8.48 -12.49
N GLY A 119 -0.83 8.87 -13.17
CA GLY A 119 0.10 9.92 -12.75
C GLY A 119 1.34 9.33 -12.11
N THR A 120 1.90 10.02 -11.12
CA THR A 120 3.11 9.58 -10.40
C THR A 120 2.78 9.25 -8.96
N GLY A 121 3.17 8.06 -8.51
CA GLY A 121 3.15 7.68 -7.10
C GLY A 121 4.25 8.39 -6.33
N ARG A 122 3.95 8.76 -5.08
CA ARG A 122 4.90 9.45 -4.19
C ARG A 122 5.24 8.58 -3.01
N GLY A 123 6.52 8.30 -2.88
CA GLY A 123 7.09 7.46 -1.86
C GLY A 123 7.87 8.24 -0.82
N THR A 124 7.90 7.75 0.42
CA THR A 124 8.76 8.26 1.48
C THR A 124 9.25 7.11 2.35
N VAL A 125 10.56 7.04 2.54
CA VAL A 125 11.26 6.09 3.40
C VAL A 125 11.48 6.74 4.76
N SER A 126 11.26 6.05 5.86
CA SER A 126 11.51 6.58 7.20
C SER A 126 11.71 5.45 8.21
N GLY A 127 12.91 5.35 8.78
CA GLY A 127 13.27 4.24 9.65
C GLY A 127 13.03 2.89 8.96
N PRO A 128 12.35 1.92 9.61
CA PRO A 128 12.02 0.63 9.01
C PRO A 128 10.81 0.67 8.07
N ALA A 129 10.23 1.84 7.80
CA ALA A 129 8.97 1.95 7.08
C ALA A 129 9.13 2.67 5.73
N VAL A 130 8.31 2.26 4.76
CA VAL A 130 8.13 2.95 3.49
C VAL A 130 6.66 3.19 3.27
N GLN A 131 6.28 4.45 3.02
CA GLN A 131 4.95 4.79 2.54
C GLN A 131 5.00 5.04 1.03
N LEU A 132 4.05 4.50 0.28
CA LEU A 132 3.84 4.80 -1.13
C LEU A 132 2.37 5.14 -1.40
N ALA A 133 2.11 6.36 -1.86
CA ALA A 133 0.77 6.84 -2.19
C ALA A 133 0.61 7.07 -3.69
N TYR A 134 -0.41 6.48 -4.31
CA TYR A 134 -0.63 6.55 -5.76
C TYR A 134 -2.11 6.32 -6.13
N ARG A 135 -2.42 6.47 -7.41
CA ARG A 135 -3.76 6.15 -7.95
C ARG A 135 -3.66 4.99 -8.92
N LEU A 136 -4.36 3.90 -8.61
CA LEU A 136 -4.35 2.68 -9.39
C LEU A 136 -5.62 2.58 -10.23
N ARG A 137 -5.47 2.27 -11.52
CA ARG A 137 -6.58 1.84 -12.37
C ARG A 137 -6.72 0.33 -12.27
N LEU A 138 -7.85 -0.11 -11.73
CA LEU A 138 -8.14 -1.53 -11.61
C LEU A 138 -8.33 -2.18 -12.99
N PRO A 139 -8.04 -3.48 -13.14
CA PRO A 139 -8.41 -4.26 -14.31
C PRO A 139 -9.90 -4.16 -14.66
N LYS A 140 -10.27 -4.42 -15.93
CA LYS A 140 -11.65 -4.26 -16.42
C LYS A 140 -12.64 -5.21 -15.75
N ASP A 141 -12.22 -6.44 -15.50
CA ASP A 141 -12.92 -7.47 -14.74
C ASP A 141 -13.15 -7.06 -13.28
N ALA A 142 -12.26 -6.24 -12.72
CA ALA A 142 -12.42 -5.59 -11.41
C ALA A 142 -13.15 -4.22 -11.48
N GLY A 143 -13.80 -3.91 -12.61
CA GLY A 143 -14.65 -2.73 -12.81
C GLY A 143 -13.94 -1.51 -13.44
N GLY A 144 -12.64 -1.58 -13.73
CA GLY A 144 -11.92 -0.50 -14.45
C GLY A 144 -11.77 0.82 -13.68
N HIS A 145 -12.18 0.85 -12.41
CA HIS A 145 -12.23 2.05 -11.60
C HIS A 145 -10.84 2.53 -11.21
N VAL A 146 -10.71 3.84 -11.00
CA VAL A 146 -9.51 4.41 -10.37
C VAL A 146 -9.74 4.48 -8.87
N VAL A 147 -8.79 3.92 -8.11
CA VAL A 147 -8.77 3.95 -6.64
C VAL A 147 -7.50 4.63 -6.17
N SER A 148 -7.57 5.30 -5.02
CA SER A 148 -6.38 5.80 -4.32
C SER A 148 -5.82 4.67 -3.47
N VAL A 149 -4.53 4.44 -3.56
CA VAL A 149 -3.82 3.41 -2.82
C VAL A 149 -2.82 4.09 -1.89
N ASN A 150 -2.82 3.66 -0.62
CA ASN A 150 -1.84 4.05 0.38
C ASN A 150 -1.19 2.79 0.92
N ASP A 151 0.03 2.53 0.46
CA ASP A 151 0.82 1.36 0.80
C ASP A 151 1.81 1.71 1.89
N TRP A 152 1.89 0.82 2.87
CA TRP A 152 2.95 0.79 3.85
C TRP A 152 3.71 -0.51 3.74
N MET A 153 5.03 -0.42 3.70
CA MET A 153 5.94 -1.55 3.79
C MET A 153 6.77 -1.38 5.05
N TYR A 154 6.83 -2.42 5.88
CA TYR A 154 7.56 -2.41 7.14
C TYR A 154 8.62 -3.50 7.10
N LEU A 155 9.88 -3.13 7.33
CA LEU A 155 10.98 -4.06 7.48
C LEU A 155 10.92 -4.69 8.88
N ALA A 156 10.61 -5.98 8.92
CA ALA A 156 10.63 -6.78 10.13
C ALA A 156 12.08 -7.04 10.59
N PRO A 157 12.31 -7.32 11.89
CA PRO A 157 13.66 -7.55 12.42
C PRO A 157 14.43 -8.71 11.78
N ASN A 158 13.73 -9.67 11.17
CA ASN A 158 14.33 -10.79 10.44
C ASN A 158 14.65 -10.46 8.96
N GLY A 159 14.45 -9.21 8.53
CA GLY A 159 14.70 -8.76 7.16
C GLY A 159 13.54 -9.00 6.19
N HIS A 160 12.43 -9.59 6.63
CA HIS A 160 11.23 -9.72 5.79
C HIS A 160 10.48 -8.40 5.73
N ILE A 161 9.74 -8.16 4.65
CA ILE A 161 8.91 -6.97 4.51
C ILE A 161 7.45 -7.37 4.68
N VAL A 162 6.75 -6.69 5.58
CA VAL A 162 5.30 -6.78 5.70
C VAL A 162 4.70 -5.59 4.96
N ASN A 163 3.91 -5.85 3.94
CA ASN A 163 3.17 -4.83 3.21
C ASN A 163 1.71 -4.82 3.63
N ARG A 164 1.18 -3.63 3.91
CA ARG A 164 -0.24 -3.39 4.13
C ARG A 164 -0.69 -2.18 3.31
N SER A 165 -1.78 -2.37 2.58
CA SER A 165 -2.25 -1.42 1.59
C SER A 165 -3.73 -1.12 1.79
N GLU A 166 -4.10 0.17 1.85
CA GLU A 166 -5.51 0.57 1.84
C GLU A 166 -5.93 1.17 0.50
N PHE A 167 -7.02 0.64 -0.06
CA PHE A 167 -7.59 1.05 -1.32
C PHE A 167 -8.84 1.86 -1.03
N ARG A 168 -8.93 3.08 -1.56
CA ARG A 168 -10.04 3.99 -1.35
C ARG A 168 -10.65 4.47 -2.65
N LYS A 169 -11.98 4.51 -2.71
CA LYS A 169 -12.75 5.15 -3.77
C LYS A 169 -13.59 6.25 -3.14
N PHE A 170 -13.45 7.48 -3.61
CA PHE A 170 -14.13 8.66 -3.04
C PHE A 170 -13.97 8.79 -1.51
N GLY A 171 -12.78 8.45 -0.99
CA GLY A 171 -12.46 8.50 0.45
C GLY A 171 -12.94 7.30 1.28
N ILE A 172 -13.80 6.44 0.71
CA ILE A 172 -14.32 5.23 1.37
C ILE A 172 -13.36 4.08 1.09
N ARG A 173 -13.00 3.32 2.13
CA ARG A 173 -12.18 2.11 1.98
C ARG A 173 -12.97 1.03 1.27
N VAL A 174 -12.42 0.51 0.17
CA VAL A 174 -13.05 -0.52 -0.66
C VAL A 174 -12.31 -1.85 -0.62
N ALA A 175 -11.01 -1.84 -0.34
CA ALA A 175 -10.22 -3.04 -0.15
C ALA A 175 -9.01 -2.77 0.75
N GLU A 176 -8.46 -3.83 1.30
CA GLU A 176 -7.16 -3.86 1.97
C GLU A 176 -6.34 -5.01 1.40
N LEU A 177 -5.02 -4.87 1.30
CA LEU A 177 -4.10 -5.96 0.96
C LEU A 177 -3.10 -6.09 2.10
N ILE A 178 -2.81 -7.34 2.49
CA ILE A 178 -1.69 -7.67 3.36
C ILE A 178 -0.85 -8.69 2.63
N ALA A 179 0.45 -8.43 2.54
CA ALA A 179 1.42 -9.32 1.94
C ALA A 179 2.71 -9.38 2.74
N THR A 180 3.43 -10.47 2.59
CA THR A 180 4.82 -10.59 3.03
C THR A 180 5.71 -10.74 1.83
N MET A 181 6.85 -10.07 1.85
CA MET A 181 7.89 -10.20 0.84
C MET A 181 9.19 -10.66 1.51
N ARG A 182 9.87 -11.62 0.89
CA ARG A 182 11.15 -12.14 1.36
C ARG A 182 12.07 -12.39 0.17
N PRO A 183 13.39 -12.20 0.30
CA PRO A 183 14.33 -12.65 -0.72
C PRO A 183 14.10 -14.14 -1.02
N ARG A 184 14.09 -14.50 -2.30
CA ARG A 184 14.00 -15.91 -2.68
C ARG A 184 15.27 -16.62 -2.26
N VAL A 185 15.11 -17.72 -1.53
CA VAL A 185 16.21 -18.63 -1.22
C VAL A 185 16.35 -19.61 -2.40
N PRO A 186 17.51 -19.69 -3.08
CA PRO A 186 17.74 -20.71 -4.08
C PRO A 186 17.53 -22.10 -3.49
N ALA A 187 16.87 -22.97 -4.25
CA ALA A 187 16.62 -24.37 -3.87
C ALA A 187 17.91 -25.18 -3.77
#